data_AF-A0A2T4WF16-F1
#
_entry.id   AF-A0A2T4WF16-F1
#
_cell.length_a   1.000
_cell.length_b   1.000
_cell.length_c   1.000
_cell.angle_alpha   90.00
_cell.angle_beta   90.00
_cell.angle_gamma   90.00
#
_symmetry.space_group_name_H-M   'P 1'
#
loop_
_entity.id
_entity.type
_entity.pdbx_description
1 polymer ?
#
loop_
_entity_poly.entity_id
_entity_poly.type
_entity_poly.pdbx_seq_one_letter_code
_entity_poly.pdbx_strand_id
1 'polypeptide(L)'
;MAVTSDIIDGTMTFEKSRKVQPFIEEQSKTWRKSQRSLDRLDEAPEAELLAAINVNVGGLIEITQENLKYWFQEDPRSSYGYTYVAEAGSYLNAVIVAMDAYAEQYDVTTRTSEELERFQTQMELFRYTKEMKRGANEVDSLVGYLQSEIGSTDMDALYIAQKALVKALSKELRGYGEERFFNGQTELHEAYQKYYIELLELASADILADLTKMRYDLVEFNSIASSTEISAKKTLSFFDNEMRLLTKREARFVKRNLPKAPKR
;
A
#
# COMPACT_ATOMS: atom_id res chain seq x y z
N MET A 1 17.27 0.95 -12.87
CA MET A 1 16.61 1.92 -11.97
C MET A 1 15.58 2.76 -12.69
N ALA A 2 15.96 3.61 -13.67
CA ALA A 2 15.00 4.49 -14.39
C ALA A 2 13.71 3.79 -14.88
N VAL A 3 13.84 2.70 -15.63
CA VAL A 3 12.66 1.97 -16.16
C VAL A 3 11.81 1.37 -15.02
N THR A 4 12.45 0.86 -13.97
CA THR A 4 11.74 0.33 -12.79
C THR A 4 10.99 1.44 -12.05
N SER A 5 11.57 2.63 -11.94
CA SER A 5 10.89 3.81 -11.40
C SER A 5 9.65 4.18 -12.20
N ASP A 6 9.68 4.06 -13.54
CA ASP A 6 8.51 4.32 -14.39
C ASP A 6 7.41 3.25 -14.20
N ILE A 7 7.80 1.99 -13.96
CA ILE A 7 6.86 0.92 -13.57
C ILE A 7 6.26 1.22 -12.19
N ILE A 8 7.07 1.63 -11.21
CA ILE A 8 6.62 2.00 -9.86
C ILE A 8 5.60 3.13 -9.93
N ASP A 9 5.83 4.18 -10.73
CA ASP A 9 4.85 5.26 -10.94
C ASP A 9 3.50 4.72 -11.42
N GLY A 10 3.53 3.87 -12.44
CA GLY A 10 2.35 3.21 -12.97
C GLY A 10 1.61 2.38 -11.93
N THR A 11 2.36 1.68 -11.09
CA THR A 11 1.82 0.80 -10.05
C THR A 11 1.22 1.59 -8.89
N MET A 12 1.92 2.62 -8.40
CA MET A 12 1.48 3.48 -7.29
C MET A 12 0.29 4.38 -7.65
N THR A 13 0.09 4.66 -8.95
CA THR A 13 -1.04 5.47 -9.43
C THR A 13 -2.18 4.65 -10.05
N PHE A 14 -2.11 3.32 -9.94
CA PHE A 14 -3.11 2.40 -10.48
C PHE A 14 -3.36 2.61 -11.97
N GLU A 15 -2.30 2.83 -12.74
CA GLU A 15 -2.41 2.94 -14.20
C GLU A 15 -2.90 1.63 -14.81
N LYS A 16 -3.56 1.76 -15.97
CA LYS A 16 -4.01 0.60 -16.73
C LYS A 16 -2.79 -0.21 -17.19
N SER A 17 -2.85 -1.53 -17.06
CA SER A 17 -1.83 -2.49 -17.54
C SER A 17 -1.19 -2.10 -18.88
N ARG A 18 -2.02 -1.76 -19.87
CA ARG A 18 -1.56 -1.34 -21.23
C ARG A 18 -0.55 -0.19 -21.25
N LYS A 19 -0.56 0.68 -20.23
CA LYS A 19 0.38 1.81 -20.11
C LYS A 19 1.70 1.39 -19.47
N VAL A 20 1.67 0.41 -18.58
CA VAL A 20 2.85 -0.08 -17.87
C VAL A 20 3.57 -1.18 -18.65
N GLN A 21 2.83 -1.96 -19.44
CA GLN A 21 3.35 -3.05 -20.26
C GLN A 21 4.58 -2.66 -21.12
N PRO A 22 4.63 -1.50 -21.80
CA PRO A 22 5.81 -1.09 -22.56
C PRO A 22 7.07 -0.97 -21.68
N PHE A 23 6.93 -0.51 -20.44
CA PHE A 23 8.06 -0.39 -19.51
C PHE A 23 8.53 -1.77 -19.01
N ILE A 24 7.64 -2.74 -18.83
CA ILE A 24 8.01 -4.13 -18.49
C ILE A 24 8.88 -4.74 -19.59
N GLU A 25 8.49 -4.53 -20.85
CA GLU A 25 9.25 -4.98 -22.01
C GLU A 25 10.60 -4.25 -22.14
N GLU A 26 10.61 -2.93 -21.92
CA GLU A 26 11.83 -2.12 -21.90
C GLU A 26 12.80 -2.57 -20.80
N GLN A 27 12.30 -2.86 -19.60
CA GLN A 27 13.12 -3.32 -18.47
C GLN A 27 13.80 -4.64 -18.82
N SER A 28 13.04 -5.58 -19.35
CA SER A 28 13.52 -6.90 -19.77
C SER A 28 14.56 -6.81 -20.89
N LYS A 29 14.32 -5.94 -21.88
CA LYS A 29 15.25 -5.69 -22.99
C LYS A 29 16.53 -5.01 -22.50
N THR A 30 16.41 -4.07 -21.57
CA THR A 30 17.54 -3.35 -20.98
C THR A 30 18.41 -4.31 -20.18
N TRP A 31 17.80 -5.14 -19.34
CA TRP A 31 18.53 -6.15 -18.58
C TRP A 31 19.32 -7.11 -19.49
N ARG A 32 18.69 -7.67 -20.54
CA ARG A 32 19.40 -8.55 -21.50
C ARG A 32 20.57 -7.88 -22.22
N LYS A 33 20.56 -6.55 -22.37
CA LYS A 33 21.69 -5.81 -22.96
C LYS A 33 22.78 -5.57 -21.92
N SER A 34 22.40 -5.18 -20.70
CA SER A 34 23.31 -4.97 -19.59
C SER A 34 24.02 -6.27 -19.21
N GLN A 35 23.28 -7.38 -19.09
CA GLN A 35 23.83 -8.70 -18.76
C GLN A 35 24.95 -9.10 -19.72
N ARG A 36 24.76 -8.95 -21.04
CA ARG A 36 25.82 -9.22 -22.04
C ARG A 36 27.08 -8.36 -21.89
N SER A 37 26.97 -7.20 -21.25
CA SER A 37 28.10 -6.32 -20.97
C SER A 37 28.76 -6.71 -19.65
N LEU A 38 27.95 -7.04 -18.64
CA LEU A 38 28.40 -7.56 -17.34
C LEU A 38 29.09 -8.92 -17.46
N ASP A 39 28.64 -9.80 -18.37
CA ASP A 39 29.27 -11.10 -18.64
C ASP A 39 30.70 -10.99 -19.19
N ARG A 40 31.13 -9.78 -19.61
CA ARG A 40 32.50 -9.52 -20.07
C ARG A 40 33.43 -9.07 -18.94
N LEU A 41 32.88 -8.78 -17.77
CA LEU A 41 33.62 -8.45 -16.56
C LEU A 41 33.97 -9.77 -15.87
N ASP A 42 35.19 -10.24 -16.08
CA ASP A 42 35.69 -11.54 -15.60
C ASP A 42 36.78 -11.40 -14.53
N GLU A 43 37.03 -10.18 -14.05
CA GLU A 43 38.01 -9.92 -13.02
C GLU A 43 37.50 -10.40 -11.64
N ALA A 44 38.38 -11.07 -10.89
CA ALA A 44 38.05 -11.61 -9.56
C ALA A 44 37.48 -10.58 -8.56
N PRO A 45 37.93 -9.30 -8.55
CA PRO A 45 37.32 -8.25 -7.72
C PRO A 45 35.83 -8.01 -7.96
N GLU A 46 35.36 -8.20 -9.19
CA GLU A 46 34.00 -7.84 -9.61
C GLU A 46 33.02 -9.01 -9.41
N ALA A 47 33.52 -10.23 -9.20
CA ALA A 47 32.71 -11.45 -9.15
C ALA A 47 31.58 -11.40 -8.10
N GLU A 48 31.86 -10.87 -6.91
CA GLU A 48 30.87 -10.75 -5.83
C GLU A 48 29.79 -9.71 -6.17
N LEU A 49 30.19 -8.55 -6.70
CA LEU A 49 29.28 -7.50 -7.14
C LEU A 49 28.38 -8.01 -8.29
N LEU A 50 28.98 -8.68 -9.28
CA LEU A 50 28.25 -9.23 -10.43
C LEU A 50 27.25 -10.32 -10.00
N ALA A 51 27.62 -11.18 -9.05
CA ALA A 51 26.71 -12.16 -8.48
C ALA A 51 25.50 -11.48 -7.82
N ALA A 52 25.73 -10.46 -7.00
CA ALA A 52 24.67 -9.68 -6.36
C ALA A 52 23.77 -8.98 -7.39
N ILE A 53 24.35 -8.36 -8.42
CA ILE A 53 23.58 -7.72 -9.51
C ILE A 53 22.72 -8.75 -10.25
N ASN A 54 23.31 -9.88 -10.65
CA ASN A 54 22.59 -10.90 -11.41
C ASN A 54 21.43 -11.52 -10.63
N VAL A 55 21.62 -11.83 -9.34
CA VAL A 55 20.57 -12.38 -8.48
C VAL A 55 19.44 -11.36 -8.29
N ASN A 56 19.78 -10.14 -7.89
CA ASN A 56 18.77 -9.16 -7.50
C ASN A 56 18.04 -8.54 -8.70
N VAL A 57 18.76 -8.23 -9.79
CA VAL A 57 18.10 -7.74 -11.01
C VAL A 57 17.34 -8.88 -11.69
N GLY A 58 17.85 -10.12 -11.66
CA GLY A 58 17.13 -11.31 -12.12
C GLY A 58 15.78 -11.48 -11.38
N GLY A 59 15.80 -11.48 -10.05
CA GLY A 59 14.59 -11.57 -9.23
C GLY A 59 13.62 -10.40 -9.46
N LEU A 60 14.14 -9.18 -9.65
CA LEU A 60 13.31 -8.01 -10.03
C LEU A 60 12.59 -8.22 -11.37
N ILE A 61 13.27 -8.77 -12.37
CA ILE A 61 12.66 -9.07 -13.68
C ILE A 61 11.58 -10.15 -13.54
N GLU A 62 11.85 -11.19 -12.76
CA GLU A 62 10.91 -12.29 -12.50
C GLU A 62 9.60 -11.77 -11.89
N ILE A 63 9.67 -11.04 -10.77
CA ILE A 63 8.44 -10.49 -10.14
C ILE A 63 7.70 -9.51 -11.05
N THR A 64 8.41 -8.80 -11.94
CA THR A 64 7.79 -7.84 -12.86
C THR A 64 7.08 -8.58 -14.01
N GLN A 65 7.65 -9.66 -14.52
CA GLN A 65 7.07 -10.40 -15.64
C GLN A 65 5.96 -11.36 -15.20
N GLU A 66 6.18 -12.05 -14.08
CA GLU A 66 5.27 -13.05 -13.56
C GLU A 66 4.19 -12.37 -12.73
N ASN A 67 4.56 -11.78 -11.60
CA ASN A 67 3.58 -11.35 -10.60
C ASN A 67 2.84 -10.07 -10.99
N LEU A 68 3.56 -9.04 -11.44
CA LEU A 68 2.95 -7.74 -11.74
C LEU A 68 1.90 -7.81 -12.86
N LYS A 69 2.10 -8.71 -13.83
CA LYS A 69 1.11 -8.95 -14.89
C LYS A 69 -0.22 -9.47 -14.34
N TYR A 70 -0.18 -10.40 -13.38
CA TYR A 70 -1.38 -10.90 -12.71
C TYR A 70 -2.00 -9.86 -11.79
N TRP A 71 -1.18 -9.09 -11.08
CA TRP A 71 -1.65 -8.01 -10.20
C TRP A 71 -2.45 -6.93 -10.93
N PHE A 72 -2.13 -6.66 -12.21
CA PHE A 72 -2.94 -5.76 -13.03
C PHE A 72 -4.33 -6.29 -13.40
N GLN A 73 -4.55 -7.60 -13.27
CA GLN A 73 -5.84 -8.25 -13.54
C GLN A 73 -6.73 -8.30 -12.29
N GLU A 74 -6.17 -8.03 -11.12
CA GLU A 74 -6.89 -7.98 -9.84
C GLU A 74 -7.46 -6.59 -9.55
N ASP A 75 -8.37 -6.48 -8.56
CA ASP A 75 -9.01 -5.20 -8.21
C ASP A 75 -7.92 -4.15 -7.86
N PRO A 76 -7.89 -2.97 -8.51
CA PRO A 76 -6.95 -1.89 -8.20
C PRO A 76 -6.95 -1.44 -6.73
N ARG A 77 -7.98 -1.77 -5.94
CA ARG A 77 -8.06 -1.43 -4.50
C ARG A 77 -7.25 -2.36 -3.59
N SER A 78 -6.86 -3.51 -4.10
CA SER A 78 -6.03 -4.48 -3.41
C SER A 78 -4.67 -3.90 -2.98
N SER A 79 -4.00 -4.58 -2.05
CA SER A 79 -2.63 -4.25 -1.63
C SER A 79 -1.56 -4.66 -2.65
N TYR A 80 -1.91 -5.15 -3.85
CA TYR A 80 -0.96 -5.76 -4.78
C TYR A 80 0.10 -4.78 -5.29
N GLY A 81 -0.29 -3.55 -5.62
CA GLY A 81 0.68 -2.52 -6.01
C GLY A 81 1.70 -2.23 -4.91
N TYR A 82 1.30 -2.37 -3.64
CA TYR A 82 2.20 -2.19 -2.52
C TYR A 82 3.18 -3.34 -2.35
N THR A 83 2.75 -4.58 -2.65
CA THR A 83 3.61 -5.76 -2.62
C THR A 83 4.71 -5.66 -3.66
N TYR A 84 4.35 -5.34 -4.92
CA TYR A 84 5.35 -5.14 -5.99
C TYR A 84 6.40 -4.11 -5.61
N VAL A 85 5.97 -2.92 -5.21
CA VAL A 85 6.88 -1.80 -4.94
C VAL A 85 7.78 -2.13 -3.74
N ALA A 86 7.29 -2.88 -2.74
CA ALA A 86 8.13 -3.36 -1.65
C ALA A 86 9.23 -4.33 -2.14
N GLU A 87 8.87 -5.33 -2.94
CA GLU A 87 9.80 -6.35 -3.43
C GLU A 87 10.81 -5.75 -4.42
N ALA A 88 10.34 -4.96 -5.39
CA ALA A 88 11.20 -4.22 -6.32
C ALA A 88 12.14 -3.27 -5.58
N GLY A 89 11.63 -2.62 -4.53
CA GLY A 89 12.37 -1.84 -3.56
C GLY A 89 13.54 -2.61 -2.94
N SER A 90 13.25 -3.80 -2.43
CA SER A 90 14.23 -4.68 -1.79
C SER A 90 15.33 -5.12 -2.75
N TYR A 91 14.98 -5.56 -3.97
CA TYR A 91 15.95 -5.99 -4.97
C TYR A 91 16.91 -4.87 -5.38
N LEU A 92 16.38 -3.68 -5.69
CA LEU A 92 17.23 -2.56 -6.07
C LEU A 92 18.08 -2.05 -4.89
N ASN A 93 17.56 -2.08 -3.66
CA ASN A 93 18.33 -1.72 -2.48
C ASN A 93 19.49 -2.70 -2.23
N ALA A 94 19.29 -3.99 -2.45
CA ALA A 94 20.37 -4.98 -2.36
C ALA A 94 21.48 -4.74 -3.39
N VAL A 95 21.13 -4.31 -4.61
CA VAL A 95 22.12 -3.89 -5.62
C VAL A 95 22.89 -2.64 -5.17
N ILE A 96 22.20 -1.63 -4.64
CA ILE A 96 22.84 -0.40 -4.14
C ILE A 96 23.84 -0.74 -3.02
N VAL A 97 23.43 -1.57 -2.05
CA VAL A 97 24.31 -2.00 -0.95
C VAL A 97 25.54 -2.75 -1.47
N ALA A 98 25.39 -3.62 -2.47
CA ALA A 98 26.53 -4.32 -3.07
C ALA A 98 27.47 -3.35 -3.81
N MET A 99 26.93 -2.35 -4.51
CA MET A 99 27.72 -1.31 -5.17
C MET A 99 28.49 -0.44 -4.17
N ASP A 100 27.86 -0.07 -3.06
CA ASP A 100 28.48 0.74 -2.00
C ASP A 100 29.61 -0.06 -1.32
N ALA A 101 29.39 -1.33 -1.01
CA ALA A 101 30.42 -2.21 -0.44
C ALA A 101 31.63 -2.39 -1.38
N TYR A 102 31.37 -2.57 -2.69
CA TYR A 102 32.43 -2.62 -3.69
C TYR A 102 33.21 -1.30 -3.76
N ALA A 103 32.51 -0.16 -3.76
CA ALA A 103 33.15 1.14 -3.82
C ALA A 103 34.03 1.42 -2.59
N GLU A 104 33.57 1.04 -1.39
CA GLU A 104 34.35 1.16 -0.15
C GLU A 104 35.59 0.25 -0.18
N GLN A 105 35.44 -1.01 -0.59
CA GLN A 105 36.53 -1.98 -0.62
C GLN A 105 37.66 -1.58 -1.59
N TYR A 106 37.32 -0.95 -2.71
CA TYR A 106 38.26 -0.61 -3.78
C TYR A 106 38.53 0.89 -3.91
N ASP A 107 38.12 1.69 -2.92
CA ASP A 107 38.30 3.16 -2.86
C ASP A 107 37.82 3.87 -4.15
N VAL A 108 36.65 3.46 -4.65
CA VAL A 108 36.04 4.03 -5.85
C VAL A 108 35.23 5.26 -5.45
N THR A 109 35.57 6.41 -6.03
CA THR A 109 34.76 7.63 -5.84
C THR A 109 33.41 7.49 -6.53
N THR A 110 32.32 7.55 -5.76
CA THR A 110 30.96 7.47 -6.27
C THR A 110 30.29 8.83 -6.35
N ARG A 111 29.27 8.94 -7.22
CA ARG A 111 28.37 10.09 -7.29
C ARG A 111 26.94 9.56 -7.37
N THR A 112 26.05 10.10 -6.53
CA THR A 112 24.63 9.80 -6.60
C THR A 112 24.06 10.23 -7.96
N SER A 113 23.33 9.34 -8.63
CA SER A 113 22.65 9.67 -9.89
C SER A 113 21.25 10.22 -9.63
N GLU A 114 20.74 11.04 -10.55
CA GLU A 114 19.37 11.58 -10.45
C GLU A 114 18.32 10.45 -10.41
N GLU A 115 18.59 9.31 -11.04
CA GLU A 115 17.73 8.12 -10.97
C GLU A 115 17.69 7.50 -9.59
N LEU A 116 18.81 7.49 -8.86
CA LEU A 116 18.88 6.97 -7.50
C LEU A 116 18.11 7.88 -6.54
N GLU A 117 18.28 9.19 -6.65
CA GLU A 117 17.53 10.17 -5.85
C GLU A 117 16.01 10.06 -6.11
N ARG A 118 15.61 9.95 -7.39
CA ARG A 118 14.20 9.73 -7.76
C ARG A 118 13.67 8.45 -7.13
N PHE A 119 14.39 7.34 -7.26
CA PHE A 119 13.97 6.05 -6.73
C PHE A 119 13.84 6.08 -5.20
N GLN A 120 14.82 6.65 -4.49
CA GLN A 120 14.76 6.81 -3.03
C GLN A 120 13.52 7.61 -2.60
N THR A 121 13.25 8.73 -3.29
CA THR A 121 12.05 9.55 -3.03
C THR A 121 10.75 8.78 -3.29
N GLN A 122 10.69 7.94 -4.34
CA GLN A 122 9.55 7.05 -4.58
C GLN A 122 9.37 6.04 -3.43
N MET A 123 10.46 5.47 -2.95
CA MET A 123 10.44 4.49 -1.85
C MET A 123 10.05 5.13 -0.52
N GLU A 124 10.44 6.37 -0.26
CA GLU A 124 9.99 7.15 0.90
C GLU A 124 8.49 7.43 0.85
N LEU A 125 7.98 7.89 -0.30
CA LEU A 125 6.55 8.12 -0.51
C LEU A 125 5.77 6.83 -0.30
N PHE A 126 6.26 5.74 -0.88
CA PHE A 126 5.68 4.40 -0.72
C PHE A 126 5.64 3.95 0.74
N ARG A 127 6.73 4.09 1.49
CA ARG A 127 6.78 3.72 2.92
C ARG A 127 5.78 4.53 3.72
N TYR A 128 5.71 5.83 3.47
CA TYR A 128 4.77 6.73 4.12
C TYR A 128 3.31 6.32 3.86
N THR A 129 2.92 6.11 2.60
CA THR A 129 1.54 5.74 2.29
C THR A 129 1.20 4.33 2.78
N LYS A 130 2.16 3.39 2.75
CA LYS A 130 2.00 2.04 3.31
C LYS A 130 1.74 2.08 4.81
N GLU A 131 2.46 2.95 5.52
CA GLU A 131 2.30 3.11 6.96
C GLU A 131 0.92 3.68 7.31
N MET A 132 0.45 4.69 6.58
CA MET A 132 -0.91 5.24 6.75
C MET A 132 -1.97 4.15 6.50
N LYS A 133 -1.83 3.38 5.40
CA LYS A 133 -2.79 2.34 5.02
C LYS A 133 -2.85 1.17 6.01
N ARG A 134 -1.77 0.89 6.74
CA ARG A 134 -1.72 -0.21 7.71
C ARG A 134 -2.81 -0.11 8.78
N GLY A 135 -3.04 1.09 9.32
CA GLY A 135 -4.08 1.31 10.33
C GLY A 135 -5.49 1.16 9.76
N ALA A 136 -5.72 1.64 8.53
CA ALA A 136 -7.02 1.52 7.87
C ALA A 136 -7.39 0.07 7.54
N ASN A 137 -6.45 -0.78 7.15
CA ASN A 137 -6.74 -2.19 6.85
C ASN A 137 -7.37 -2.96 8.03
N GLU A 138 -6.92 -2.70 9.28
CA GLU A 138 -7.49 -3.33 10.49
C GLU A 138 -8.95 -2.89 10.68
N VAL A 139 -9.23 -1.59 10.48
CA VAL A 139 -10.57 -1.00 10.55
C VAL A 139 -11.48 -1.56 9.46
N ASP A 140 -11.04 -1.55 8.21
CA ASP A 140 -11.80 -2.04 7.06
C ASP A 140 -12.15 -3.53 7.21
N SER A 141 -11.24 -4.34 7.76
CA SER A 141 -11.51 -5.76 8.03
C SER A 141 -12.62 -5.97 9.07
N LEU A 142 -12.65 -5.17 10.12
CA LEU A 142 -13.68 -5.26 11.17
C LEU A 142 -15.04 -4.79 10.66
N VAL A 143 -15.06 -3.75 9.82
CA VAL A 143 -16.26 -3.29 9.11
C VAL A 143 -16.78 -4.37 8.18
N GLY A 144 -15.90 -5.01 7.39
CA GLY A 144 -16.28 -6.10 6.49
C GLY A 144 -16.91 -7.30 7.24
N TYR A 145 -16.37 -7.65 8.41
CA TYR A 145 -16.95 -8.67 9.28
C TYR A 145 -18.34 -8.26 9.80
N LEU A 146 -18.51 -7.03 10.28
CA LEU A 146 -19.81 -6.54 10.70
C LEU A 146 -20.82 -6.56 9.54
N GLN A 147 -20.40 -6.19 8.33
CA GLN A 147 -21.24 -6.22 7.13
C GLN A 147 -21.72 -7.63 6.79
N SER A 148 -20.87 -8.65 6.93
CA SER A 148 -21.23 -10.04 6.64
C SER A 148 -22.13 -10.66 7.70
N GLU A 149 -22.03 -10.20 8.95
CA GLU A 149 -22.71 -10.81 10.10
C GLU A 149 -23.97 -10.04 10.56
N ILE A 150 -24.31 -8.89 9.96
CA ILE A 150 -25.58 -8.21 10.27
C ILE A 150 -26.76 -9.16 10.04
N GLY A 151 -27.66 -9.23 11.02
CA GLY A 151 -28.83 -10.11 11.00
C GLY A 151 -28.56 -11.48 11.61
N SER A 152 -27.32 -11.76 12.03
CA SER A 152 -26.99 -12.93 12.85
C SER A 152 -27.67 -12.87 14.21
N THR A 153 -27.96 -14.05 14.77
CA THR A 153 -28.46 -14.18 16.14
C THR A 153 -27.33 -14.14 17.18
N ASP A 154 -26.07 -14.27 16.74
CA ASP A 154 -24.89 -14.15 17.60
C ASP A 154 -24.55 -12.67 17.84
N MET A 155 -25.35 -12.04 18.69
CA MET A 155 -25.15 -10.65 19.06
C MET A 155 -23.84 -10.41 19.80
N ASP A 156 -23.36 -11.39 20.57
CA ASP A 156 -22.13 -11.25 21.35
C ASP A 156 -20.91 -11.11 20.43
N ALA A 157 -20.86 -11.90 19.35
CA ALA A 157 -19.82 -11.75 18.32
C ALA A 157 -19.85 -10.36 17.66
N LEU A 158 -21.04 -9.84 17.34
CA LEU A 158 -21.20 -8.49 16.76
C LEU A 158 -20.75 -7.39 17.73
N TYR A 159 -21.07 -7.48 19.02
CA TYR A 159 -20.58 -6.53 20.03
C TYR A 159 -19.07 -6.60 20.22
N ILE A 160 -18.47 -7.80 20.18
CA ILE A 160 -17.02 -7.97 20.25
C ILE A 160 -16.35 -7.27 19.06
N ALA A 161 -16.87 -7.47 17.85
CA ALA A 161 -16.36 -6.82 16.64
C ALA A 161 -16.54 -5.30 16.68
N GLN A 162 -17.70 -4.79 17.12
CA GLN A 162 -17.93 -3.35 17.29
C GLN A 162 -16.95 -2.73 18.31
N LYS A 163 -16.71 -3.41 19.44
CA LYS A 163 -15.76 -2.95 20.44
C LYS A 163 -14.32 -2.97 19.92
N ALA A 164 -13.96 -4.00 19.16
CA ALA A 164 -12.66 -4.08 18.49
C ALA A 164 -12.49 -2.94 17.48
N LEU A 165 -13.53 -2.62 16.71
CA LEU A 165 -13.54 -1.50 15.76
C LEU A 165 -13.30 -0.16 16.47
N VAL A 166 -14.05 0.13 17.54
CA VAL A 166 -13.85 1.34 18.36
C VAL A 166 -12.42 1.41 18.91
N LYS A 167 -11.86 0.26 19.35
CA LYS A 167 -10.49 0.19 19.87
C LYS A 167 -9.44 0.46 18.77
N ALA A 168 -9.61 -0.11 17.59
CA ALA A 168 -8.73 0.11 16.44
C ALA A 168 -8.74 1.59 16.01
N LEU A 169 -9.93 2.18 15.87
CA LEU A 169 -10.09 3.62 15.57
C LEU A 169 -9.45 4.49 16.65
N SER A 170 -9.71 4.21 17.92
CA SER A 170 -9.14 4.96 19.05
C SER A 170 -7.61 4.89 19.09
N LYS A 171 -7.01 3.77 18.70
CA LYS A 171 -5.56 3.59 18.67
C LYS A 171 -4.91 4.54 17.65
N GLU A 172 -5.45 4.60 16.44
CA GLU A 172 -4.93 5.48 15.39
C GLU A 172 -5.12 6.97 15.71
N LEU A 173 -6.17 7.32 16.47
CA LEU A 173 -6.42 8.69 16.96
C LEU A 173 -5.55 9.09 18.16
N ARG A 174 -5.13 8.14 19.02
CA ARG A 174 -4.21 8.45 20.13
C ARG A 174 -2.82 8.87 19.66
N GLY A 175 -2.41 8.39 18.48
CA GLY A 175 -1.16 8.78 17.82
C GLY A 175 -1.21 10.15 17.14
N TYR A 176 -2.30 10.93 17.27
CA TYR A 176 -2.50 12.20 16.57
C TYR A 176 -1.41 13.26 16.82
N GLY A 177 -0.63 13.14 17.91
CA GLY A 177 0.52 14.01 18.19
C GLY A 177 1.86 13.54 17.60
N GLU A 178 1.93 12.32 17.07
CA GLU A 178 3.11 11.81 16.36
C GLU A 178 3.00 12.20 14.88
N GLU A 179 3.45 13.42 14.58
CA GLU A 179 3.42 13.99 13.24
C GLU A 179 4.17 13.09 12.23
N ARG A 180 3.41 12.37 11.39
CA ARG A 180 3.95 11.63 10.24
C ARG A 180 3.74 12.46 8.99
N PHE A 181 4.76 13.23 8.63
CA PHE A 181 4.74 14.10 7.45
C PHE A 181 5.64 13.54 6.37
N PHE A 182 5.18 13.67 5.13
CA PHE A 182 6.01 13.40 3.97
C PHE A 182 6.46 14.73 3.37
N ASN A 183 7.76 15.02 3.45
CA ASN A 183 8.34 16.29 2.96
C ASN A 183 7.62 17.54 3.48
N GLY A 184 7.25 17.53 4.77
CA GLY A 184 6.52 18.63 5.41
C GLY A 184 5.05 18.76 5.02
N GLN A 185 4.51 17.82 4.22
CA GLN A 185 3.09 17.79 3.88
C GLN A 185 2.29 16.94 4.88
N THR A 186 1.17 17.51 5.32
CA THR A 186 0.26 16.92 6.31
C THR A 186 -1.01 16.34 5.70
N GLU A 187 -1.33 16.70 4.44
CA GLU A 187 -2.64 16.45 3.81
C GLU A 187 -3.10 14.98 3.86
N LEU A 188 -2.19 14.02 3.64
CA LEU A 188 -2.56 12.60 3.69
C LEU A 188 -2.83 12.15 5.12
N HIS A 189 -1.96 12.52 6.06
CA HIS A 189 -2.16 12.24 7.47
C HIS A 189 -3.50 12.81 7.96
N GLU A 190 -3.78 14.08 7.67
CA GLU A 190 -5.05 14.73 8.01
C GLU A 190 -6.25 14.02 7.38
N ALA A 191 -6.13 13.53 6.14
CA ALA A 191 -7.18 12.77 5.49
C ALA A 191 -7.49 11.45 6.22
N TYR A 192 -6.47 10.74 6.68
CA TYR A 192 -6.61 9.51 7.47
C TYR A 192 -7.19 9.80 8.86
N GLN A 193 -6.73 10.88 9.52
CA GLN A 193 -7.28 11.30 10.82
C GLN A 193 -8.75 11.66 10.73
N LYS A 194 -9.14 12.42 9.70
CA LYS A 194 -10.54 12.74 9.44
C LYS A 194 -11.37 11.47 9.24
N TYR A 195 -10.88 10.53 8.43
CA TYR A 195 -11.52 9.23 8.23
C TYR A 195 -11.72 8.49 9.57
N TYR A 196 -10.70 8.41 10.43
CA TYR A 196 -10.83 7.73 11.72
C TYR A 196 -11.80 8.41 12.68
N ILE A 197 -11.86 9.75 12.71
CA ILE A 197 -12.82 10.49 13.54
C ILE A 197 -14.25 10.20 13.07
N GLU A 198 -14.52 10.35 11.77
CA GLU A 198 -15.85 10.14 11.20
C GLU A 198 -16.33 8.70 11.44
N LEU A 199 -15.45 7.72 11.29
CA LEU A 199 -15.79 6.32 11.57
C LEU A 199 -15.99 6.01 13.06
N LEU A 200 -15.27 6.69 13.95
CA LEU A 200 -15.42 6.48 15.39
C LEU A 200 -16.80 6.92 15.87
N GLU A 201 -17.29 8.05 15.37
CA GLU A 201 -18.65 8.54 15.66
C GLU A 201 -19.69 7.51 15.23
N LEU A 202 -19.61 7.03 13.98
CA LEU A 202 -20.52 6.00 13.45
C LEU A 202 -20.44 4.68 14.24
N ALA A 203 -19.24 4.22 14.57
CA ALA A 203 -19.04 2.95 15.27
C ALA A 203 -19.53 3.01 16.73
N SER A 204 -19.30 4.13 17.42
CA SER A 204 -19.58 4.26 18.86
C SER A 204 -21.04 4.58 19.17
N ALA A 205 -21.74 5.28 18.27
CA ALA A 205 -23.14 5.65 18.46
C ALA A 205 -24.08 4.80 17.61
N ASP A 206 -23.99 4.93 16.29
CA ASP A 206 -25.03 4.40 15.38
C ASP A 206 -25.00 2.88 15.29
N ILE A 207 -23.82 2.28 15.07
CA ILE A 207 -23.68 0.82 15.04
C ILE A 207 -24.08 0.22 16.38
N LEU A 208 -23.60 0.80 17.49
CA LEU A 208 -23.94 0.30 18.82
C LEU A 208 -25.46 0.36 19.08
N ALA A 209 -26.12 1.44 18.67
CA ALA A 209 -27.57 1.58 18.80
C ALA A 209 -28.33 0.57 17.95
N ASP A 210 -27.91 0.33 16.71
CA ASP A 210 -28.53 -0.66 15.83
C ASP A 210 -28.33 -2.10 16.38
N LEU A 211 -27.13 -2.45 16.85
CA LEU A 211 -26.88 -3.74 17.53
C LEU A 211 -27.75 -3.89 18.80
N THR A 212 -27.95 -2.81 19.54
CA THR A 212 -28.80 -2.80 20.73
C THR A 212 -30.24 -3.10 20.39
N LYS A 213 -30.79 -2.46 19.35
CA LYS A 213 -32.15 -2.75 18.87
C LYS A 213 -32.29 -4.18 18.37
N MET A 214 -31.33 -4.71 17.62
CA MET A 214 -31.39 -6.10 17.15
C MET A 214 -31.41 -7.10 18.32
N ARG A 215 -30.65 -6.82 19.39
CA ARG A 215 -30.71 -7.63 20.61
C ARG A 215 -32.09 -7.57 21.27
N TYR A 216 -32.71 -6.40 21.34
CA TYR A 216 -34.08 -6.27 21.85
C TYR A 216 -35.08 -7.05 20.99
N ASP A 217 -34.99 -6.92 19.65
CA ASP A 217 -35.86 -7.66 18.72
C ASP A 217 -35.76 -9.17 18.93
N LEU A 218 -34.55 -9.70 19.18
CA LEU A 218 -34.35 -11.12 19.48
C LEU A 218 -34.97 -11.55 20.82
N VAL A 219 -34.91 -10.70 21.84
CA VAL A 219 -35.51 -10.97 23.15
C VAL A 219 -37.05 -10.91 23.07
N GLU A 220 -37.62 -10.01 22.28
CA GLU A 220 -39.07 -9.78 22.21
C GLU A 220 -39.79 -10.60 21.14
N PHE A 221 -39.15 -10.85 19.98
CA PHE A 221 -39.82 -11.36 18.77
C PHE A 221 -39.15 -12.60 18.14
N ASN A 222 -38.19 -13.24 18.83
CA ASN A 222 -37.42 -14.40 18.34
C ASN A 222 -36.71 -14.21 16.98
N SER A 223 -36.72 -12.99 16.43
CA SER A 223 -36.20 -12.65 15.11
C SER A 223 -35.87 -11.16 15.06
N ILE A 224 -34.90 -10.79 14.23
CA ILE A 224 -34.53 -9.39 14.03
C ILE A 224 -35.51 -8.74 13.07
N ALA A 225 -36.01 -7.54 13.42
CA ALA A 225 -36.89 -6.82 12.53
C ALA A 225 -36.11 -6.36 11.28
N SER A 226 -36.70 -6.59 10.10
CA SER A 226 -36.08 -6.19 8.82
C SER A 226 -35.73 -4.69 8.78
N SER A 227 -36.53 -3.84 9.43
CA SER A 227 -36.22 -2.40 9.56
C SER A 227 -34.92 -2.13 10.32
N THR A 228 -34.63 -2.90 11.37
CA THR A 228 -33.44 -2.76 12.20
C THR A 228 -32.20 -3.23 11.43
N GLU A 229 -32.31 -4.36 10.73
CA GLU A 229 -31.25 -4.87 9.85
C GLU A 229 -30.91 -3.88 8.72
N ILE A 230 -31.94 -3.30 8.09
CA ILE A 230 -31.77 -2.27 7.04
C ILE A 230 -31.09 -1.01 7.59
N SER A 231 -31.45 -0.59 8.80
CA SER A 231 -30.78 0.53 9.50
C SER A 231 -29.30 0.26 9.67
N ALA A 232 -28.94 -0.90 10.24
CA ALA A 232 -27.54 -1.30 10.45
C ALA A 232 -26.75 -1.37 9.14
N LYS A 233 -27.33 -1.94 8.08
CA LYS A 233 -26.72 -1.98 6.74
C LYS A 233 -26.49 -0.59 6.16
N LYS A 234 -27.44 0.33 6.38
CA LYS A 234 -27.29 1.73 5.97
C LYS A 234 -26.15 2.40 6.73
N THR A 235 -26.05 2.21 8.03
CA THR A 235 -24.95 2.73 8.86
C THR A 235 -23.60 2.23 8.34
N LEU A 236 -23.46 0.93 8.07
CA LEU A 236 -22.22 0.37 7.50
C LEU A 236 -21.91 0.86 6.08
N SER A 237 -22.92 1.26 5.30
CA SER A 237 -22.68 1.83 3.96
C SER A 237 -21.99 3.21 3.99
N PHE A 238 -22.04 3.93 5.12
CA PHE A 238 -21.28 5.17 5.28
C PHE A 238 -19.77 4.89 5.37
N PHE A 239 -19.37 3.77 5.97
CA PHE A 239 -17.97 3.34 6.01
C PHE A 239 -17.41 3.15 4.60
N ASP A 240 -18.19 2.53 3.70
CA ASP A 240 -17.79 2.35 2.30
C ASP A 240 -17.58 3.69 1.57
N ASN A 241 -18.39 4.70 1.90
CA ASN A 241 -18.28 6.02 1.31
C ASN A 241 -17.01 6.74 1.78
N GLU A 242 -16.72 6.69 3.08
CA GLU A 242 -15.50 7.29 3.63
C GLU A 242 -14.24 6.57 3.15
N MET A 243 -14.26 5.24 3.07
CA MET A 243 -13.17 4.45 2.48
C MET A 243 -12.91 4.88 1.02
N ARG A 244 -13.96 5.08 0.22
CA ARG A 244 -13.82 5.58 -1.17
C ARG A 244 -13.27 6.99 -1.23
N LEU A 245 -13.66 7.87 -0.33
CA LEU A 245 -13.16 9.24 -0.26
C LEU A 245 -11.68 9.28 0.13
N LEU A 246 -11.29 8.48 1.13
CA LEU A 246 -9.91 8.33 1.57
C LEU A 246 -9.03 7.82 0.43
N THR A 247 -9.46 6.76 -0.26
CA THR A 247 -8.75 6.19 -1.41
C THR A 247 -8.50 7.25 -2.51
N LYS A 248 -9.49 8.11 -2.79
CA LYS A 248 -9.34 9.21 -3.76
C LYS A 248 -8.39 10.31 -3.28
N ARG A 249 -8.32 10.58 -1.98
CA ARG A 249 -7.37 11.54 -1.40
C ARG A 249 -5.94 10.97 -1.47
N GLU A 250 -5.76 9.71 -1.10
CA GLU A 250 -4.47 9.01 -1.21
C GLU A 250 -3.96 9.00 -2.66
N ALA A 251 -4.78 8.59 -3.63
CA ALA A 251 -4.38 8.55 -5.03
C ALA A 251 -3.97 9.94 -5.57
N ARG A 252 -4.65 11.01 -5.13
CA ARG A 252 -4.29 12.38 -5.49
C ARG A 252 -2.98 12.82 -4.84
N PHE A 253 -2.79 12.49 -3.56
CA PHE A 253 -1.57 12.78 -2.84
C PHE A 253 -0.36 12.10 -3.47
N VAL A 254 -0.46 10.80 -3.75
CA VAL A 254 0.60 10.01 -4.40
C VAL A 254 0.94 10.62 -5.75
N LYS A 255 -0.06 10.83 -6.62
CA LYS A 255 0.15 11.40 -7.96
C LYS A 255 0.83 12.77 -7.93
N ARG A 256 0.53 13.61 -6.94
CA ARG A 256 1.12 14.95 -6.80
C ARG A 256 2.55 14.91 -6.31
N ASN A 257 2.89 13.93 -5.47
CA ASN A 257 4.18 13.82 -4.78
C ASN A 257 5.16 12.85 -5.42
N LEU A 258 4.77 12.14 -6.48
CA LEU A 258 5.71 11.33 -7.24
C LEU A 258 6.81 12.22 -7.87
N PRO A 259 8.10 11.88 -7.66
CA PRO A 259 9.20 12.65 -8.22
C PRO A 259 9.22 12.51 -9.75
N LYS A 260 9.48 13.63 -10.43
CA LYS A 260 9.53 13.67 -11.89
C LYS A 260 10.72 12.86 -12.41
N ALA A 261 10.55 12.24 -13.57
CA ALA A 261 11.66 11.62 -14.26
C ALA A 261 12.76 12.65 -14.59
N PRO A 262 14.05 12.32 -14.37
CA PRO A 262 15.15 13.18 -14.79
C PRO A 262 15.14 13.35 -16.32
N LYS A 263 15.69 14.47 -16.79
CA LYS A 263 15.80 14.73 -18.23
C LYS A 263 16.93 13.84 -18.79
N ARG A 264 16.54 12.86 -19.61
CA ARG A 264 17.47 11.99 -20.34
C ARG A 264 18.19 12.75 -21.46
#